data_AF-A0A316WW71-F1
#
_entry.id   AF-A0A316WW71-F1
#
_cell.length_a   1.000
_cell.length_b   1.000
_cell.length_c   1.000
_cell.angle_alpha   90.00
_cell.angle_beta   90.00
_cell.angle_gamma   90.00
#
_symmetry.space_group_name_H-M   'P 1'
#
loop_
_entity.id
_entity.type
_entity.pdbx_description
1 polymer ?
#
loop_
_entity_poly.entity_id
_entity_poly.type
_entity_poly.pdbx_seq_one_letter_code
_entity_poly.pdbx_strand_id
1 'polypeptide(L)'
;MSRVKLEAIWQHDQVLPYILTTLKDKIDDITAVEKIFLFGSRGRVPFDEWNTLEGKDWDVLVQAKCKLKNAHALIDQDYYLDLLVLDEQTIKEHYSNNKLAMIFPENELINK
;
A
#
# COMPACT_ATOMS: atom_id res chain seq x y z
N MET A 1 11.39 -11.18 -19.96
CA MET A 1 10.13 -10.55 -19.50
C MET A 1 9.51 -11.47 -18.47
N SER A 2 9.36 -11.01 -17.22
CA SER A 2 8.74 -11.81 -16.15
C SER A 2 7.28 -12.07 -16.50
N ARG A 3 6.85 -13.33 -16.45
CA ARG A 3 5.43 -13.71 -16.63
C ARG A 3 4.69 -13.26 -15.39
N VAL A 4 3.94 -12.16 -15.50
CA VAL A 4 3.00 -11.72 -14.48
C VAL A 4 2.02 -12.87 -14.23
N LYS A 5 2.06 -13.47 -13.03
CA LYS A 5 1.13 -14.52 -12.63
C LYS A 5 -0.22 -13.86 -12.35
N LEU A 6 -1.11 -13.84 -13.34
CA LEU A 6 -2.46 -13.32 -13.22
C LEU A 6 -3.25 -13.96 -12.06
N GLU A 7 -2.87 -15.16 -11.65
CA GLU A 7 -3.48 -15.96 -10.58
C GLU A 7 -3.13 -15.44 -9.18
N ALA A 8 -2.01 -14.73 -9.08
CA ALA A 8 -1.53 -14.09 -7.85
C ALA A 8 -2.04 -12.65 -7.67
N ILE A 9 -2.55 -12.13 -8.78
CA ILE A 9 -3.18 -10.84 -8.86
C ILE A 9 -4.63 -11.09 -8.44
N TRP A 10 -4.90 -10.79 -7.16
CA TRP A 10 -6.16 -10.20 -6.66
C TRP A 10 -7.08 -11.00 -5.77
N GLN A 11 -7.08 -10.63 -4.48
CA GLN A 11 -8.30 -10.45 -3.67
C GLN A 11 -8.03 -9.38 -2.60
N HIS A 12 -8.83 -8.32 -2.52
CA HIS A 12 -8.70 -7.33 -1.44
C HIS A 12 -8.84 -7.98 -0.05
N ASP A 13 -9.59 -9.07 0.03
CA ASP A 13 -9.86 -9.83 1.26
C ASP A 13 -8.61 -10.52 1.79
N GLN A 14 -7.59 -10.68 0.96
CA GLN A 14 -6.31 -11.27 1.35
C GLN A 14 -5.22 -10.19 1.48
N VAL A 15 -5.19 -9.23 0.55
CA VAL A 15 -4.12 -8.23 0.49
C VAL A 15 -4.25 -7.17 1.58
N LEU A 16 -5.46 -6.66 1.88
CA LEU A 16 -5.63 -5.67 2.95
C LEU A 16 -5.23 -6.22 4.32
N PRO A 17 -5.69 -7.41 4.74
CA PRO A 17 -5.21 -8.03 5.97
C PRO A 17 -3.70 -8.21 5.99
N TYR A 18 -3.10 -8.66 4.88
CA TYR A 18 -1.65 -8.81 4.77
C TYR A 18 -0.91 -7.47 4.99
N ILE A 19 -1.37 -6.38 4.35
CA ILE A 19 -0.78 -5.04 4.50
C ILE A 19 -0.86 -4.57 5.95
N LEU A 20 -2.04 -4.72 6.58
CA LEU A 20 -2.33 -4.20 7.91
C LEU A 20 -1.75 -5.07 9.05
N THR A 21 -1.30 -6.29 8.75
CA THR A 21 -0.72 -7.21 9.74
C THR A 21 0.73 -7.51 9.40
N THR A 22 0.96 -8.53 8.57
CA THR A 22 2.28 -9.10 8.28
C THR A 22 3.25 -8.07 7.73
N LEU A 23 2.83 -7.26 6.75
CA LEU A 23 3.70 -6.25 6.16
C LEU A 23 4.00 -5.13 7.15
N LYS A 24 2.97 -4.64 7.85
CA LYS A 24 3.14 -3.64 8.91
C LYS A 24 4.14 -4.12 9.94
N ASP A 25 3.96 -5.32 10.50
CA ASP A 25 4.80 -5.86 11.57
C ASP A 25 6.26 -6.04 11.10
N LYS A 26 6.46 -6.53 9.87
CA LYS A 26 7.81 -6.61 9.27
C LYS A 26 8.49 -5.24 9.16
N ILE A 27 7.74 -4.18 8.87
CA ILE A 27 8.30 -2.82 8.81
C ILE A 27 8.52 -2.31 10.24
N ASP A 28 7.59 -2.57 11.15
CA ASP A 28 7.63 -2.17 12.57
C ASP A 28 8.86 -2.75 13.29
N ASP A 29 9.27 -3.96 12.93
CA ASP A 29 10.51 -4.61 13.40
C ASP A 29 11.77 -3.81 13.03
N ILE A 30 11.71 -2.99 11.98
CA ILE A 30 12.83 -2.16 11.49
C ILE A 30 12.67 -0.71 11.94
N THR A 31 11.45 -0.16 11.86
CA THR A 31 11.12 1.22 12.17
C THR A 31 9.64 1.37 12.48
N ALA A 32 9.30 2.25 13.44
CA ALA A 32 7.92 2.48 13.82
C ALA A 32 7.06 2.93 12.63
N VAL A 33 6.03 2.15 12.31
CA VAL A 33 5.02 2.49 11.30
C VAL A 33 4.05 3.50 11.88
N GLU A 34 4.03 4.70 11.32
CA GLU A 34 3.15 5.77 11.80
C GLU A 34 1.82 5.77 11.05
N LYS A 35 1.87 5.62 9.72
CA LYS A 35 0.67 5.62 8.86
C LYS A 35 0.87 4.68 7.67
N ILE A 36 -0.24 4.13 7.18
CA ILE A 36 -0.25 3.39 5.92
C ILE A 36 -1.31 4.00 5.02
N PHE A 37 -0.91 4.24 3.77
CA PHE A 37 -1.74 4.82 2.73
C PHE A 37 -1.79 3.90 1.52
N LEU A 38 -2.96 3.84 0.90
CA LEU A 38 -3.10 3.37 -0.47
C LEU A 38 -3.07 4.57 -1.40
N PHE A 39 -2.35 4.43 -2.51
CA PHE A 39 -2.33 5.43 -3.57
C PHE A 39 -2.71 4.80 -4.91
N GLY A 40 -2.50 5.53 -6.00
CA GLY A 40 -2.82 5.01 -7.33
C GLY A 40 -4.32 4.73 -7.52
N SER A 41 -4.65 3.58 -8.11
CA SER A 41 -6.05 3.25 -8.43
C SER A 41 -6.91 3.09 -7.17
N ARG A 42 -6.38 2.40 -6.16
CA ARG A 42 -7.08 2.10 -4.89
C ARG A 42 -7.18 3.29 -3.94
N GLY A 43 -6.28 4.28 -4.06
CA GLY A 43 -6.45 5.56 -3.37
C GLY A 43 -7.53 6.46 -3.98
N ARG A 44 -7.91 6.23 -5.25
CA ARG A 44 -8.83 7.09 -6.01
C ARG A 44 -10.26 6.56 -6.07
N VAL A 45 -10.43 5.26 -6.25
CA VAL A 45 -11.71 4.57 -6.44
C VAL A 45 -12.32 4.19 -5.09
N PRO A 46 -13.62 4.45 -4.85
CA PRO A 46 -14.32 4.03 -3.63
C PRO A 46 -14.21 2.52 -3.38
N PHE A 47 -14.21 2.12 -2.11
CA PHE A 47 -13.98 0.71 -1.73
C PHE A 47 -15.00 -0.25 -2.37
N ASP A 48 -16.27 0.15 -2.44
CA ASP A 48 -17.35 -0.64 -3.02
C ASP A 48 -17.19 -0.92 -4.53
N GLU A 49 -16.36 -0.12 -5.21
CA GLU A 49 -16.09 -0.24 -6.65
C GLU A 49 -14.75 -0.96 -6.95
N TRP A 50 -14.07 -1.50 -5.93
CA TRP A 50 -12.76 -2.14 -6.15
C TRP A 50 -12.82 -3.43 -6.97
N ASN A 51 -13.99 -4.05 -7.09
CA ASN A 51 -14.23 -5.12 -8.06
C ASN A 51 -13.93 -4.69 -9.51
N THR A 52 -14.13 -3.41 -9.84
CA THR A 52 -13.87 -2.87 -11.20
C THR A 52 -12.39 -2.73 -11.51
N LEU A 53 -11.54 -2.75 -10.48
CA LEU A 53 -10.12 -2.52 -10.70
C LEU A 53 -9.47 -3.73 -11.36
N GLU A 54 -10.21 -4.84 -11.65
CA GLU A 54 -9.77 -6.15 -12.19
C GLU A 54 -8.27 -6.28 -12.55
N GLY A 55 -7.39 -6.89 -11.75
CA GLY A 55 -6.00 -7.12 -12.18
C GLY A 55 -4.97 -5.99 -12.00
N LYS A 56 -5.31 -4.86 -11.36
CA LYS A 56 -4.37 -3.74 -11.10
C LYS A 56 -3.45 -3.94 -9.88
N ASP A 57 -2.24 -3.42 -9.93
CA ASP A 57 -1.27 -3.51 -8.84
C ASP A 57 -1.72 -2.78 -7.55
N TRP A 58 -1.07 -3.12 -6.43
CA TRP A 58 -1.27 -2.47 -5.13
C TRP A 58 -0.15 -1.46 -4.87
N ASP A 59 -0.53 -0.19 -4.90
CA ASP A 59 0.32 0.94 -4.58
C ASP A 59 0.20 1.27 -3.08
N VAL A 60 1.22 0.94 -2.29
CA VAL A 60 1.22 1.11 -0.82
C VAL A 60 2.34 2.03 -0.37
N LEU A 61 1.97 3.06 0.38
CA LEU A 61 2.90 4.01 0.97
C LEU A 61 2.82 3.91 2.49
N VAL A 62 3.94 3.62 3.13
CA VAL A 62 4.08 3.55 4.58
C VAL A 62 4.87 4.76 5.05
N GLN A 63 4.27 5.55 5.95
CA GLN A 63 4.97 6.59 6.68
C GLN A 63 5.67 5.96 7.89
N ALA A 64 6.97 6.17 8.00
CA ALA A 64 7.78 5.71 9.12
C ALA A 64 8.67 6.84 9.67
N LYS A 65 9.13 6.68 10.91
CA LYS A 65 10.01 7.67 11.58
C LYS A 65 11.35 7.88 10.89
N CYS A 66 11.83 6.91 10.13
CA CYS A 66 13.09 7.00 9.41
C CYS A 66 12.91 6.66 7.93
N LYS A 67 13.76 7.25 7.10
CA LYS A 67 13.76 7.03 5.66
C LYS A 67 14.33 5.64 5.33
N LEU A 68 13.45 4.69 5.05
CA LEU A 68 13.83 3.41 4.46
C LEU A 68 13.58 3.48 2.96
N LYS A 69 14.59 3.85 2.17
CA LYS A 69 14.46 3.89 0.72
C LYS A 69 14.34 2.46 0.15
N ASN A 70 13.15 1.88 0.17
CA ASN A 70 12.85 0.66 -0.57
C ASN A 70 12.40 1.03 -1.98
N ALA A 71 13.09 0.45 -2.98
CA ALA A 71 13.05 0.86 -4.38
C ALA A 71 12.54 -0.23 -5.32
N HIS A 72 11.90 -1.29 -4.82
CA HIS A 72 11.48 -2.42 -5.65
C HIS A 72 10.15 -3.04 -5.20
N ALA A 73 9.43 -3.61 -6.17
CA ALA A 73 8.23 -4.41 -5.98
C ALA A 73 8.52 -5.53 -4.97
N LEU A 74 7.71 -5.59 -3.91
CA LEU A 74 7.74 -6.68 -2.97
C LEU A 74 6.93 -7.83 -3.57
N ILE A 75 7.61 -8.91 -3.94
CA ILE A 75 6.97 -10.18 -4.26
C ILE A 75 7.04 -11.02 -2.98
N ASP A 76 5.96 -11.03 -2.21
CA ASP A 76 5.81 -11.89 -1.03
C ASP A 76 4.50 -12.64 -1.14
N GLN A 77 4.53 -13.96 -0.94
CA GLN A 77 3.36 -14.84 -1.06
C GLN A 77 2.57 -14.66 -2.38
N ASP A 78 3.30 -14.54 -3.49
CA ASP A 78 2.79 -14.24 -4.84
C ASP A 78 2.11 -12.85 -4.99
N TYR A 79 1.92 -12.06 -3.93
CA TYR A 79 1.38 -10.70 -4.05
C TYR A 79 2.36 -9.75 -4.75
N TYR A 80 1.87 -8.98 -5.71
CA TYR A 80 2.62 -7.90 -6.34
C TYR A 80 2.22 -6.56 -5.71
N LEU A 81 3.14 -5.97 -4.95
CA LEU A 81 2.90 -4.75 -4.21
C LEU A 81 4.06 -3.77 -4.41
N ASP A 82 3.74 -2.58 -4.90
CA ASP A 82 4.67 -1.47 -5.01
C ASP A 82 4.69 -0.75 -3.67
N LEU A 83 5.73 -1.04 -2.88
CA LEU A 83 5.91 -0.53 -1.53
C LEU A 83 6.85 0.67 -1.50
N LEU A 84 6.37 1.77 -0.93
CA LEU A 84 7.19 2.93 -0.58
C LEU A 84 7.20 3.11 0.93
N VAL A 85 8.38 3.18 1.56
CA VAL A 85 8.51 3.51 2.98
C VAL A 85 9.22 4.84 3.09
N LEU A 86 8.53 5.88 3.56
CA LEU A 86 9.01 7.26 3.52
C LEU A 86 8.80 7.95 4.86
N ASP A 87 9.60 8.99 5.13
CA ASP A 87 9.36 9.91 6.23
C ASP A 87 8.26 10.94 5.89
N GLU A 88 7.68 11.55 6.92
CA GLU A 88 6.60 12.53 6.77
C GLU A 88 7.00 13.72 5.87
N GLN A 89 8.25 14.17 5.96
CA GLN A 89 8.74 15.31 5.17
C GLN A 89 8.72 14.98 3.68
N THR A 90 9.23 13.83 3.30
CA THR A 90 9.27 13.36 1.91
C THR A 90 7.86 13.21 1.34
N ILE A 91 6.92 12.69 2.14
CA ILE A 91 5.50 12.56 1.75
C ILE A 91 4.88 13.93 1.50
N LYS A 92 5.08 14.89 2.41
CA LYS A 92 4.57 16.26 2.24
C LYS A 92 5.14 16.95 1.00
N GLU A 93 6.41 16.74 0.71
CA GLU A 93 7.08 17.37 -0.44
C GLU A 93 6.66 16.76 -1.78
N HIS A 94 6.51 15.43 -1.86
CA HIS A 94 6.37 14.73 -3.15
C HIS A 94 4.96 14.16 -3.40
N TYR A 95 4.14 13.98 -2.36
CA TYR A 95 2.85 13.29 -2.42
C TYR A 95 1.69 14.13 -1.87
N SER A 96 1.92 15.40 -1.50
CA SER A 96 0.87 16.31 -1.00
C SER A 96 -0.31 16.50 -1.96
N ASN A 97 -0.06 16.42 -3.27
CA ASN A 97 -1.10 16.53 -4.31
C ASN A 97 -1.71 15.18 -4.70
N ASN A 98 -1.19 14.07 -4.17
CA ASN A 98 -1.69 12.74 -4.52
C ASN A 98 -2.92 12.43 -3.67
N LYS A 99 -3.92 11.79 -4.29
CA LYS A 99 -5.06 11.24 -3.55
C LYS A 99 -4.61 9.99 -2.80
N LEU A 100 -4.20 10.19 -1.55
CA LEU A 100 -3.85 9.14 -0.60
C LEU A 100 -5.13 8.74 0.16
N ALA A 101 -5.36 7.43 0.31
CA ALA A 101 -6.39 6.90 1.20
C ALA A 101 -5.69 6.29 2.40
N MET A 102 -5.87 6.87 3.59
CA MET A 102 -5.29 6.32 4.81
C MET A 102 -6.03 5.05 5.20
N ILE A 103 -5.29 3.99 5.52
CA ILE A 103 -5.84 2.72 6.00
C ILE A 103 -5.35 2.36 7.41
N PHE A 104 -4.33 3.08 7.91
CA PHE A 104 -3.81 2.97 9.26
C PHE A 104 -3.23 4.33 9.71
N PRO A 105 -3.43 4.74 10.99
CA PRO A 105 -4.23 4.06 12.01
C PRO A 105 -5.73 4.21 11.79
N GLU A 106 -6.15 5.21 11.01
CA GLU A 106 -7.54 5.42 10.62
C GLU A 106 -7.82 4.77 9.26
N ASN A 107 -9.00 4.17 9.13
CA ASN A 107 -9.43 3.55 7.88
C ASN A 107 -10.40 4.46 7.12
N GLU A 108 -9.88 5.19 6.15
CA GLU A 108 -10.67 6.08 5.27
C GLU A 108 -11.43 5.33 4.18
N LEU A 109 -11.20 4.02 3.98
CA LEU A 109 -11.88 3.26 2.92
C LEU A 109 -13.38 3.11 3.19
N ILE A 110 -13.79 3.11 4.46
CA ILE A 110 -15.18 2.92 4.89
C ILE A 110 -15.95 4.26 4.87
N ASN A 111 -15.23 5.38 4.81
CA ASN A 111 -15.80 6.74 4.89
C ASN A 111 -15.87 7.44 3.52
N LYS A 112 -15.60 6.73 2.41
CA LYS A 112 -15.47 7.30 1.05
C LYS A 112 -16.45 6.69 0.06
#